data_AF-A0A844FB23-F1
#
_entry.id   AF-A0A844FB23-F1
#
_cell.length_a   1.000
_cell.length_b   1.000
_cell.length_c   1.000
_cell.angle_alpha   90.00
_cell.angle_beta   90.00
_cell.angle_gamma   90.00
#
_symmetry.space_group_name_H-M   'P 1'
#
loop_
_entity.id
_entity.type
_entity.pdbx_description
1 polymer ?
#
loop_
_entity_poly.entity_id
_entity_poly.type
_entity_poly.pdbx_seq_one_letter_code
_entity_poly.pdbx_strand_id
1 'polypeptide(L)'
;MRRHAAETPGNDVPEKLRDIKTPALIVSGGNDLCTPYIAKYMYDRIPESRWELFRTCRHMCFVEENEQYIKLLKDWLNANDE
;
A
#
# COMPACT_ATOMS: atom_id res chain seq x y z
N MET A 1 -7.47 13.03 -20.05
CA MET A 1 -6.12 12.54 -20.39
C MET A 1 -5.75 11.42 -19.41
N ARG A 2 -6.11 10.17 -19.72
CA ARG A 2 -5.77 9.01 -18.87
C ARG A 2 -4.34 8.61 -19.21
N ARG A 3 -3.37 8.92 -18.34
CA ARG A 3 -2.07 8.27 -18.41
C ARG A 3 -2.24 6.91 -17.73
N HIS A 4 -2.46 5.87 -18.53
CA HIS A 4 -2.22 4.50 -18.07
C HIS A 4 -0.76 4.44 -17.63
N ALA A 5 -0.54 4.03 -16.37
CA ALA A 5 0.78 3.54 -15.98
C ALA A 5 1.17 2.46 -17.00
N ALA A 6 2.38 2.54 -17.52
CA ALA A 6 2.84 1.71 -18.62
C ALA A 6 2.57 0.22 -18.32
N GLU A 7 1.82 -0.42 -19.21
CA GLU A 7 1.65 -1.87 -19.25
C GLU A 7 3.03 -2.48 -19.51
N THR A 8 3.69 -2.95 -18.46
CA THR A 8 4.76 -3.94 -18.61
C THR A 8 4.05 -5.26 -18.94
N PRO A 9 4.12 -5.77 -20.19
CA PRO A 9 3.34 -6.95 -20.57
C PRO A 9 3.84 -8.16 -19.76
N GLY A 10 3.01 -8.66 -18.83
CA GLY A 10 3.26 -9.90 -18.10
C GLY A 10 3.25 -9.82 -16.56
N ASN A 11 3.27 -8.64 -15.95
CA ASN A 11 3.34 -8.51 -14.48
C ASN A 11 2.04 -8.03 -13.80
N ASP A 12 0.97 -7.79 -14.57
CA ASP A 12 -0.34 -7.43 -14.00
C ASP A 12 -1.09 -8.69 -13.57
N VAL A 13 -1.26 -8.87 -12.26
CA VAL A 13 -1.87 -10.08 -11.64
C VAL A 13 -2.97 -9.73 -10.63
N PRO A 14 -3.96 -8.91 -10.99
CA PRO A 14 -4.91 -8.35 -10.04
C PRO A 14 -5.83 -9.43 -9.43
N GLU A 15 -6.12 -10.48 -10.20
CA GLU A 15 -6.96 -11.59 -9.73
C GLU A 15 -6.28 -12.38 -8.60
N LYS A 16 -4.94 -12.42 -8.56
CA LYS A 16 -4.18 -13.13 -7.52
C LYS A 16 -4.20 -12.40 -6.17
N LEU A 17 -4.55 -11.12 -6.13
CA LEU A 17 -4.58 -10.35 -4.87
C LEU A 17 -5.60 -10.92 -3.87
N ARG A 18 -6.68 -11.53 -4.38
CA ARG A 18 -7.71 -12.19 -3.56
C ARG A 18 -7.22 -13.47 -2.88
N ASP A 19 -6.11 -14.02 -3.37
CA ASP A 19 -5.54 -15.27 -2.87
C ASP A 19 -4.66 -15.04 -1.63
N ILE A 20 -4.29 -13.79 -1.32
CA ILE A 20 -3.60 -13.43 -0.08
C ILE A 20 -4.56 -13.66 1.09
N LYS A 21 -4.18 -14.54 2.03
CA LYS A 21 -5.00 -14.93 3.20
C LYS A 21 -4.47 -14.43 4.54
N THR A 22 -3.27 -13.86 4.54
CA THR A 22 -2.67 -13.27 5.74
C THR A 22 -3.09 -11.80 5.85
N PRO A 23 -3.26 -11.26 7.07
CA PRO A 23 -3.44 -9.83 7.26
C PRO A 23 -2.35 -9.04 6.54
N ALA A 24 -2.73 -7.93 5.91
CA ALA A 24 -1.83 -7.13 5.10
C ALA A 24 -1.92 -5.64 5.44
N LEU A 25 -0.77 -4.97 5.55
CA LEU A 25 -0.69 -3.51 5.65
C LEU A 25 -0.22 -2.93 4.33
N ILE A 26 -1.04 -2.08 3.74
CA ILE A 26 -0.72 -1.27 2.56
C ILE A 26 -0.34 0.12 3.06
N VAL A 27 0.80 0.66 2.60
CA VAL A 27 1.24 2.02 2.92
C VAL A 27 1.54 2.76 1.62
N SER A 28 1.07 3.99 1.49
CA SER A 28 1.31 4.83 0.31
C SER A 28 1.45 6.32 0.66
N GLY A 29 2.20 7.06 -0.15
CA GLY A 29 2.28 8.51 -0.06
C GLY A 29 1.19 9.23 -0.87
N GLY A 30 0.69 10.35 -0.36
CA GLY A 30 -0.31 11.17 -1.04
C GLY A 30 0.22 11.86 -2.30
N ASN A 31 1.53 12.12 -2.35
CA ASN A 31 2.23 12.77 -3.47
C ASN A 31 3.09 11.78 -4.28
N ASP A 32 2.87 10.47 -4.14
CA ASP A 32 3.61 9.44 -4.87
C ASP A 32 3.20 9.38 -6.36
N LEU A 33 4.17 9.09 -7.23
CA LEU A 33 3.93 8.73 -8.62
C LEU A 33 3.09 7.45 -8.71
N CYS A 34 3.33 6.50 -7.80
CA CYS A 34 2.43 5.38 -7.55
C CYS A 34 1.22 5.88 -6.77
N THR A 35 0.32 6.54 -7.49
CA THR A 35 -0.77 7.31 -6.87
C THR A 35 -1.61 6.49 -5.88
N PRO A 36 -2.27 7.12 -4.90
CA PRO A 36 -3.19 6.46 -3.97
C PRO A 36 -4.27 5.58 -4.64
N TYR A 37 -4.56 5.78 -5.93
CA TYR A 37 -5.43 4.90 -6.70
C TYR A 37 -4.92 3.45 -6.77
N ILE A 38 -3.60 3.24 -6.91
CA ILE A 38 -3.00 1.91 -6.95
C ILE A 38 -3.11 1.23 -5.58
N ALA A 39 -2.84 1.97 -4.50
CA ALA A 39 -3.02 1.46 -3.14
C ALA A 39 -4.48 1.12 -2.83
N LYS A 40 -5.43 1.95 -3.26
CA LYS A 40 -6.87 1.63 -3.20
C LYS A 40 -7.20 0.37 -3.98
N TYR A 41 -6.64 0.21 -5.18
CA TYR A 41 -6.88 -0.96 -6.02
C TYR A 41 -6.46 -2.26 -5.32
N MET A 42 -5.32 -2.24 -4.62
CA MET A 42 -4.84 -3.34 -3.77
C MET A 42 -5.76 -3.55 -2.55
N TYR A 43 -6.07 -2.48 -1.81
CA TYR A 43 -6.92 -2.53 -0.62
C TYR A 43 -8.30 -3.15 -0.91
N ASP A 44 -8.92 -2.75 -2.03
CA ASP A 44 -10.23 -3.28 -2.44
C ASP A 44 -10.19 -4.78 -2.81
N ARG A 45 -9.02 -5.39 -2.98
CA ARG A 45 -8.84 -6.77 -3.49
C ARG A 45 -8.15 -7.72 -2.53
N ILE A 46 -7.30 -7.23 -1.63
CA ILE A 46 -6.63 -8.04 -0.61
C ILE A 46 -7.58 -8.17 0.60
N PRO A 47 -8.07 -9.38 0.91
CA PRO A 47 -8.87 -9.61 2.11
C PRO A 47 -8.10 -9.23 3.37
N GLU A 48 -8.82 -8.73 4.39
CA GLU A 48 -8.25 -8.38 5.70
C GLU A 48 -7.04 -7.41 5.63
N SER A 49 -7.02 -6.57 4.59
CA SER A 49 -6.02 -5.52 4.46
C SER A 49 -6.41 -4.26 5.23
N ARG A 50 -5.39 -3.56 5.72
CA ARG A 50 -5.46 -2.17 6.20
C ARG A 50 -4.68 -1.29 5.24
N TRP A 51 -5.15 -0.07 5.02
CA TRP A 51 -4.42 0.93 4.25
C TRP A 51 -4.13 2.17 5.09
N GLU A 52 -2.86 2.60 5.09
CA GLU A 52 -2.41 3.87 5.66
C GLU A 52 -1.91 4.82 4.55
N LEU A 53 -2.41 6.06 4.56
CA LEU A 53 -2.06 7.10 3.59
C LEU A 53 -1.27 8.23 4.27
N PHE A 54 0.02 8.32 3.97
CA PHE A 54 0.87 9.43 4.40
C PHE A 54 0.68 10.61 3.46
N ARG A 55 -0.22 11.53 3.82
CA ARG A 55 -0.73 12.58 2.93
C ARG A 55 0.37 13.46 2.32
N THR A 56 1.43 13.74 3.07
CA THR A 56 2.52 14.64 2.66
C THR A 56 3.69 13.92 1.99
N CYS A 57 3.88 12.63 2.27
CA CYS A 57 4.93 11.82 1.67
C CYS A 57 4.76 11.59 0.17
N ARG A 58 5.89 11.39 -0.51
CA ARG A 58 5.96 10.76 -1.82
C ARG A 58 6.21 9.26 -1.63
N HIS A 59 7.13 8.69 -2.40
CA HIS A 59 7.34 7.25 -2.47
C HIS A 59 7.95 6.66 -1.20
N MET A 60 8.87 7.38 -0.55
CA MET A 60 9.67 6.83 0.54
C MET A 60 9.11 7.26 1.89
N CYS A 61 7.86 6.86 2.20
CA CYS A 61 7.18 7.21 3.46
C CYS A 61 8.02 6.86 4.71
N PHE A 62 8.77 5.75 4.64
CA PHE A 62 9.66 5.30 5.72
C PHE A 62 10.89 6.21 5.93
N VAL A 63 11.25 7.05 4.95
CA VAL A 63 12.30 8.07 5.06
C VAL A 63 11.71 9.43 5.41
N GLU A 64 10.66 9.83 4.68
CA GLU A 64 10.06 11.16 4.75
C GLU A 64 9.34 11.42 6.09
N GLU A 65 8.67 10.40 6.66
CA GLU A 65 7.97 10.47 7.94
C GLU A 65 8.32 9.26 8.83
N ASN A 66 9.63 9.05 9.01
CA ASN A 66 10.19 7.85 9.64
C ASN A 66 9.59 7.50 11.01
N GLU A 67 9.45 8.48 11.92
CA GLU A 67 8.92 8.22 13.27
C GLU A 67 7.48 7.70 13.25
N GLN A 68 6.63 8.33 12.44
CA GLN A 68 5.23 7.92 12.26
C GLN A 68 5.14 6.55 11.56
N TYR A 69 5.98 6.32 10.55
CA TYR A 69 6.04 5.05 9.85
C TYR A 69 6.47 3.90 10.76
N ILE A 70 7.50 4.10 11.60
CA ILE A 70 7.93 3.10 12.59
C ILE A 70 6.82 2.85 13.61
N LYS A 71 6.15 3.90 14.10
CA LYS A 71 5.03 3.75 15.04
C LYS A 71 3.91 2.92 14.43
N LEU A 72 3.48 3.25 13.21
CA LEU A 72 2.47 2.50 12.47
C LEU A 72 2.84 1.02 12.34
N LEU A 73 4.07 0.74 11.91
CA LEU A 73 4.52 -0.64 11.73
C LEU A 73 4.51 -1.42 13.04
N LYS A 74 5.02 -0.84 14.13
CA LYS A 74 4.99 -1.48 15.45
C LYS A 74 3.57 -1.74 15.92
N ASP A 75 2.69 -0.75 15.81
CA ASP A 75 1.30 -0.89 16.22
C ASP A 75 0.58 -1.98 15.40
N TRP A 76 0.85 -2.06 14.10
CA TRP A 76 0.27 -3.08 13.24
C TRP A 76 0.83 -4.47 13.53
N LEU A 77 2.15 -4.61 13.70
CA LEU A 77 2.78 -5.88 14.05
C LEU A 77 2.26 -6.39 15.40
N ASN A 78 2.30 -5.57 16.45
CA ASN A 78 1.80 -5.96 17.78
C ASN A 78 0.32 -6.35 17.78
N ALA A 79 -0.50 -5.79 16.87
CA ALA A 79 -1.91 -6.15 16.74
C ALA A 79 -2.15 -7.44 15.94
N ASN A 80 -1.13 -7.97 15.26
CA ASN A 80 -1.19 -9.18 14.43
C ASN A 80 -0.16 -10.25 14.85
N ASP A 81 0.62 -9.99 15.90
CA ASP A 81 1.48 -10.97 16.56
C ASP A 81 0.61 -11.82 17.49
N GLU A 82 0.63 -13.15 17.30
CA GLU A 82 0.00 -14.14 18.19
C GLU A 82 0.84 -14.43 19.45
#